data_AF-A0A7S0L4F4-F1
#
_entry.id   AF-A0A7S0L4F4-F1
#
_cell.length_a   1.000
_cell.length_b   1.000
_cell.length_c   1.000
_cell.angle_alpha   90.00
_cell.angle_beta   90.00
_cell.angle_gamma   90.00
#
_symmetry.space_group_name_H-M   'P 1'
#
loop_
_entity.id
_entity.type
_entity.pdbx_description
1 polymer ?
#
loop_
_entity_poly.entity_id
_entity_poly.type
_entity_poly.pdbx_seq_one_letter_code
_entity_poly.pdbx_strand_id
1 'polypeptide(L)'
;GALWWRLFDDAAAQDSSGHMNSPDPVPAFGPGFSGSTGSALLTGKDVITIPHQPAYSSRSLTVSFWIFLIDDAFGGYHTIFHKGNKNMGAPSLQLIPGSRKLHV
;
A
#
# COMPACT_ATOMS: atom_id res chain seq x y z
N GLY A 1 -7.12 17.61 -4.21
CA GLY A 1 -6.04 16.73 -4.73
C GLY A 1 -5.88 15.55 -3.81
N ALA A 2 -5.17 14.50 -4.23
CA ALA A 2 -4.80 13.40 -3.33
C ALA A 2 -3.94 13.93 -2.19
N LEU A 3 -4.23 13.51 -0.95
CA LEU A 3 -3.47 13.95 0.23
C LEU A 3 -2.11 13.26 0.35
N TRP A 4 -1.97 12.10 -0.28
CA TRP A 4 -0.71 11.37 -0.42
C TRP A 4 -0.74 10.61 -1.74
N TRP A 5 0.34 10.65 -2.50
CA TRP A 5 0.51 9.82 -3.69
C TRP A 5 1.99 9.64 -3.97
N ARG A 6 2.31 8.60 -4.72
CA ARG A 6 3.69 8.26 -5.02
C ARG A 6 3.84 7.60 -6.39
N LEU A 7 4.95 7.93 -7.04
CA LEU A 7 5.58 7.13 -8.08
C LEU A 7 6.77 6.36 -7.49
N PHE A 8 6.99 5.13 -7.95
CA PHE A 8 8.12 4.30 -7.49
C PHE A 8 9.33 4.45 -8.42
N ASP A 9 9.54 5.64 -8.95
CA ASP A 9 10.63 6.01 -9.85
C ASP A 9 11.84 6.64 -9.14
N ASP A 10 11.71 6.96 -7.84
CA ASP A 10 12.80 7.45 -6.98
C ASP A 10 13.22 6.45 -5.90
N ALA A 11 14.50 6.54 -5.48
CA ALA A 11 15.09 5.71 -4.43
C ALA A 11 14.76 6.17 -3.00
N ALA A 12 14.25 7.40 -2.86
CA ALA A 12 13.96 8.00 -1.57
C ALA A 12 12.57 7.63 -1.03
N ALA A 13 11.73 7.03 -1.88
CA ALA A 13 10.34 6.74 -1.58
C ALA A 13 9.50 7.94 -1.17
N GLN A 14 9.81 9.10 -1.74
CA GLN A 14 9.25 10.34 -1.23
C GLN A 14 7.78 10.48 -1.63
N ASP A 15 7.00 11.03 -0.70
CA ASP A 15 5.63 11.47 -0.97
C ASP A 15 5.64 12.60 -2.01
N SER A 16 4.97 12.36 -3.14
CA SER A 16 4.89 13.29 -4.27
C SER A 16 3.75 14.30 -4.12
N SER A 17 2.92 14.21 -3.07
CA SER A 17 1.81 15.13 -2.81
C SER A 17 2.20 16.51 -2.29
N GLY A 18 3.48 16.71 -1.96
CA GLY A 18 4.00 17.94 -1.36
C GLY A 18 3.92 17.99 0.16
N HIS A 19 3.35 16.97 0.82
CA HIS A 19 3.34 16.90 2.28
C HIS A 19 4.55 16.18 2.89
N MET A 20 5.45 15.65 2.05
CA MET A 20 6.73 15.05 2.45
C MET A 20 6.60 13.92 3.49
N ASN A 21 5.51 13.15 3.43
CA ASN A 21 5.25 12.07 4.37
C ASN A 21 5.72 10.72 3.83
N SER A 22 7.00 10.43 4.03
CA SER A 22 7.62 9.19 3.55
C SER A 22 7.09 7.94 4.25
N PRO A 23 7.01 6.79 3.54
CA PRO A 23 6.68 5.50 4.12
C PRO A 23 7.77 5.01 5.08
N ASP A 24 7.35 4.22 6.07
CA ASP A 24 8.24 3.53 7.02
C ASP A 24 7.88 2.03 7.13
N PRO A 25 8.80 1.11 6.79
CA PRO A 25 10.09 1.38 6.14
C PRO A 25 9.93 1.83 4.68
N VAL A 26 11.02 2.33 4.10
CA VAL A 26 11.13 2.57 2.66
C VAL A 26 10.92 1.24 1.91
N PRO A 27 9.95 1.11 0.98
CA PRO A 27 9.77 -0.11 0.20
C PRO A 27 11.01 -0.45 -0.61
N ALA A 28 11.28 -1.74 -0.72
CA ALA A 28 12.14 -2.26 -1.78
C ALA A 28 11.52 -1.99 -3.16
N PHE A 29 12.39 -1.74 -4.13
CA PHE A 29 11.99 -1.61 -5.53
C PHE A 29 11.51 -2.93 -6.08
N GLY A 30 10.33 -2.89 -6.68
CA GLY A 30 9.71 -3.99 -7.39
C GLY A 30 9.81 -3.83 -8.90
N PRO A 31 9.40 -4.89 -9.64
CA PRO A 31 9.39 -4.87 -11.09
C PRO A 31 8.46 -3.78 -11.60
N GLY A 32 8.88 -3.10 -12.65
CA GLY A 32 8.08 -2.06 -13.26
C GLY A 32 6.92 -2.57 -14.11
N PHE A 33 5.84 -1.80 -14.21
CA PHE A 33 4.83 -2.07 -15.23
C PHE A 33 5.32 -1.58 -16.59
N SER A 34 5.46 -2.51 -17.54
CA SER A 34 5.86 -2.21 -18.93
C SER A 34 7.18 -1.43 -19.09
N GLY A 35 8.12 -1.57 -18.15
CA GLY A 35 9.46 -0.99 -18.25
C GLY A 35 9.57 0.53 -18.05
N SER A 36 8.48 1.23 -17.72
CA SER A 36 8.44 2.70 -17.65
C SER A 36 8.21 3.28 -16.26
N THR A 37 7.83 2.47 -15.27
CA THR A 37 7.56 2.91 -13.88
C THR A 37 8.02 1.83 -12.92
N GLY A 38 8.52 2.18 -11.73
CA GLY A 38 8.77 1.16 -10.70
C GLY A 38 7.50 0.73 -9.98
N SER A 39 7.59 -0.27 -9.10
CA SER A 39 6.56 -0.61 -8.12
C SER A 39 7.20 -0.79 -6.73
N ALA A 40 6.38 -0.84 -5.67
CA ALA A 40 6.85 -1.41 -4.41
C ALA A 40 6.79 -2.94 -4.49
N LEU A 41 7.89 -3.60 -4.09
CA LEU A 41 7.89 -5.04 -3.87
C LEU A 41 7.37 -5.36 -2.47
N LEU A 42 6.22 -6.04 -2.40
CA LEU A 42 5.64 -6.55 -1.16
C LEU A 42 5.65 -8.07 -1.18
N THR A 43 6.36 -8.69 -0.24
CA THR A 43 6.55 -10.15 -0.16
C THR A 43 5.65 -10.81 0.88
N GLY A 44 4.85 -10.02 1.61
CA GLY A 44 4.03 -10.48 2.73
C GLY A 44 4.81 -10.67 4.05
N LYS A 45 6.12 -10.45 4.07
CA LYS A 45 6.94 -10.52 5.29
C LYS A 45 7.00 -9.19 6.04
N ASP A 46 6.98 -8.09 5.29
CA ASP A 46 7.11 -6.74 5.81
C ASP A 46 5.83 -5.94 5.56
N VAL A 47 5.55 -4.99 6.45
CA VAL A 47 4.45 -4.04 6.32
C VAL A 47 5.03 -2.65 6.13
N ILE A 48 4.54 -1.93 5.14
CA ILE A 48 4.89 -0.55 4.89
C ILE A 48 3.80 0.34 5.45
N THR A 49 4.19 1.28 6.30
CA THR A 49 3.27 2.21 6.94
C THR A 49 3.42 3.59 6.33
N ILE A 50 2.30 4.20 5.94
CA ILE A 50 2.25 5.64 5.71
C ILE A 50 1.90 6.30 7.06
N PRO A 51 2.82 7.05 7.70
CA PRO A 51 2.56 7.66 8.99
C PRO A 51 1.38 8.62 8.92
N HIS A 52 0.68 8.76 10.04
CA HIS A 52 -0.34 9.80 10.15
C HIS A 52 0.31 11.18 10.19
N GLN A 53 -0.31 12.15 9.52
CA GLN A 53 -0.04 13.56 9.70
C GLN A 53 -1.35 14.35 9.79
N PRO A 54 -1.36 15.57 10.38
CA PRO A 54 -2.57 16.36 10.57
C PRO A 54 -3.36 16.61 9.29
N ALA A 55 -2.68 16.76 8.15
CA ALA A 55 -3.30 16.95 6.83
C ALA A 55 -4.22 15.79 6.40
N TYR A 56 -4.07 14.59 6.99
CA TYR A 56 -4.89 13.42 6.68
C TYR A 56 -6.14 13.30 7.55
N SER A 57 -6.36 14.25 8.46
CA SER A 57 -7.48 14.22 9.38
C SER A 57 -8.78 14.52 8.63
N SER A 58 -9.45 13.46 8.18
CA SER A 58 -10.70 13.50 7.43
C SER A 58 -11.67 12.44 7.94
N ARG A 59 -12.97 12.70 7.78
CA ARG A 59 -14.05 11.72 8.06
C ARG A 59 -14.14 10.62 7.01
N SER A 60 -13.60 10.86 5.82
CA SER A 60 -13.69 9.95 4.67
C SER A 60 -12.29 9.67 4.12
N LEU A 61 -12.09 8.43 3.65
CA LEU A 61 -10.88 7.97 3.02
C LEU A 61 -11.21 7.34 1.67
N THR A 62 -10.44 7.71 0.65
CA THR A 62 -10.40 7.01 -0.63
C THR A 62 -8.97 6.55 -0.86
N VAL A 63 -8.82 5.27 -1.21
CA VAL A 63 -7.54 4.66 -1.56
C VAL A 63 -7.65 4.12 -2.97
N SER A 64 -6.68 4.44 -3.82
CA SER A 64 -6.60 3.95 -5.20
C SER A 64 -5.16 3.58 -5.50
N PHE A 65 -4.95 2.39 -6.07
CA PHE A 65 -3.63 1.88 -6.44
C PHE A 65 -3.76 0.81 -7.53
N TRP A 66 -2.65 0.58 -8.22
CA TRP A 66 -2.46 -0.59 -9.06
C TRP A 66 -1.77 -1.69 -8.25
N ILE A 67 -2.23 -2.93 -8.42
CA ILE A 67 -1.62 -4.11 -7.80
C ILE A 67 -1.52 -5.24 -8.82
N PHE A 68 -0.40 -5.94 -8.79
CA PHE A 68 -0.18 -7.18 -9.52
C PHE A 68 0.14 -8.29 -8.52
N LEU A 69 -0.60 -9.39 -8.58
CA LEU A 69 -0.41 -10.55 -7.72
C LEU A 69 0.43 -11.59 -8.46
N ILE A 70 1.58 -11.94 -7.88
CA ILE A 70 2.49 -12.95 -8.45
C ILE A 70 1.98 -14.37 -8.14
N ASP A 71 1.27 -14.54 -7.02
CA ASP A 71 0.74 -15.84 -6.57
C ASP A 71 -0.59 -15.69 -5.82
N ASP A 72 -1.24 -16.80 -5.52
CA ASP A 72 -2.51 -16.89 -4.79
C ASP A 72 -2.33 -16.79 -3.27
N ALA A 73 -3.40 -16.41 -2.57
CA ALA A 73 -3.46 -16.34 -1.12
C ALA A 73 -3.53 -17.75 -0.50
N PHE A 74 -2.38 -18.36 -0.17
CA PHE A 74 -2.35 -19.65 0.54
C PHE A 74 -2.45 -19.47 2.07
N GLY A 75 -3.14 -20.40 2.75
CA GLY A 75 -3.12 -20.50 4.22
C GLY A 75 -4.02 -19.52 4.98
N GLY A 76 -4.83 -18.70 4.30
CA GLY A 76 -5.79 -17.80 4.95
C GLY A 76 -6.04 -16.51 4.18
N TYR A 77 -6.70 -15.56 4.84
CA TYR A 77 -6.86 -14.21 4.33
C TYR A 77 -5.55 -13.45 4.47
N HIS A 78 -5.18 -12.69 3.42
CA HIS A 78 -3.99 -11.83 3.45
C HIS A 78 -4.39 -10.38 3.32
N THR A 79 -3.94 -9.54 4.24
CA THR A 79 -4.23 -8.11 4.22
C THR A 79 -3.33 -7.40 3.21
N ILE A 80 -3.93 -6.73 2.22
CA ILE A 80 -3.22 -5.85 1.26
C ILE A 80 -3.05 -4.45 1.87
N PHE A 81 -4.10 -3.94 2.48
CA PHE A 81 -4.13 -2.62 3.10
C PHE A 81 -5.00 -2.66 4.35
N HIS A 82 -4.62 -1.91 5.37
CA HIS A 82 -5.50 -1.62 6.50
C HIS A 82 -5.26 -0.20 6.99
N LYS A 83 -6.32 0.45 7.49
CA LYS A 83 -6.19 1.75 8.15
C LYS A 83 -5.93 1.55 9.65
N GLY A 84 -4.94 2.22 10.22
CA GLY A 84 -4.72 2.20 11.67
C GLY A 84 -3.82 1.05 12.12
N ASN A 85 -3.81 0.76 13.42
CA ASN A 85 -2.91 -0.25 13.98
C ASN A 85 -3.51 -1.66 13.85
N LYS A 86 -2.66 -2.69 14.03
CA LYS A 86 -3.01 -4.11 13.88
C LYS A 86 -4.10 -4.61 14.86
N ASN A 87 -4.44 -3.82 15.87
CA ASN A 87 -5.31 -4.22 16.99
C ASN A 87 -6.70 -3.58 16.93
N MET A 88 -6.98 -2.75 15.92
CA MET A 88 -8.29 -2.11 15.75
C MET A 88 -8.96 -2.66 14.50
N GLY A 89 -10.22 -3.09 14.63
CA GLY A 89 -11.08 -3.43 13.50
C GLY A 89 -11.32 -2.17 12.67
N ALA A 90 -10.53 -2.00 11.63
CA ALA A 90 -10.53 -0.83 10.78
C ALA A 90 -10.65 -1.24 9.32
N PRO A 91 -11.08 -0.34 8.43
CA PRO A 91 -11.25 -0.65 7.01
C PRO A 91 -9.98 -1.29 6.43
N SER A 92 -10.17 -2.43 5.77
CA SER A 92 -9.07 -3.20 5.17
C SER A 92 -9.48 -3.77 3.82
N LEU A 93 -8.48 -3.96 2.96
CA LEU A 93 -8.62 -4.76 1.75
C LEU A 93 -7.85 -6.06 1.94
N GLN A 94 -8.50 -7.18 1.69
CA GLN A 94 -7.94 -8.51 1.88
C GLN A 94 -8.03 -9.36 0.62
N LEU A 95 -7.13 -10.33 0.48
CA LEU A 95 -7.22 -11.42 -0.48
C LEU A 95 -7.97 -12.61 0.14
N ILE A 96 -8.90 -13.15 -0.64
CA ILE A 96 -9.66 -14.35 -0.25
C ILE A 96 -8.77 -15.60 -0.40
N PRO A 97 -8.75 -16.50 0.59
CA PRO A 97 -7.93 -17.73 0.56
C PRO A 97 -8.16 -18.55 -0.71
N GLY A 98 -7.07 -19.09 -1.26
CA GLY A 98 -7.07 -19.94 -2.45
C GLY A 98 -7.53 -19.23 -3.73
N SER A 99 -7.45 -17.90 -3.77
CA SER A 99 -7.88 -17.13 -4.93
C SER A 99 -7.12 -15.81 -5.09
N ARG A 100 -7.39 -15.12 -6.21
CA ARG A 100 -6.96 -13.74 -6.50
C ARG A 100 -8.10 -12.72 -6.35
N LYS A 101 -9.13 -13.07 -5.57
CA LYS A 101 -10.29 -12.19 -5.36
C LYS A 101 -10.09 -11.31 -4.14
N LEU A 102 -10.58 -10.08 -4.25
CA LEU A 102 -10.52 -9.08 -3.20
C LEU A 102 -11.77 -9.13 -2.31
N HIS A 103 -11.59 -8.84 -1.04
CA HIS A 103 -12.64 -8.63 -0.04
C HIS A 103 -12.41 -7.28 0.67
N VAL A 104 -13.48 -6.51 0.83
CA VAL A 104 -13.52 -5.19 1.47
C VAL A 104 -14.47 -5.25 2.65
#